data_AF-A0A1X0T5Y9-F1
#
_entry.id   AF-A0A1X0T5Y9-F1
#
_cell.length_a   1.000
_cell.length_b   1.000
_cell.length_c   1.000
_cell.angle_alpha   90.00
_cell.angle_beta   90.00
_cell.angle_gamma   90.00
#
_symmetry.space_group_name_H-M   'P 1'
#
loop_
_entity.id
_entity.type
_entity.pdbx_description
1 polymer ?
#
loop_
_entity_poly.entity_id
_entity_poly.type
_entity_poly.pdbx_seq_one_letter_code
_entity_poly.pdbx_strand_id
1 'polypeptide(L)'
;MSDADDGFSLHDLRVEAICPPGRTIYCGAKAGDFFELRGEMLHLPEGQGFSIYSLAAVLPLLAAKQRPTHPNDWMSTDAEVACPDPNCPSRLRITRLGLRRFSHAETTAVPLHQPEATPALPDADEE
;
A
#
# COMPACT_ATOMS: atom_id res chain seq x y z
N MET A 1 12.85 11.52 -30.65
CA MET A 1 12.78 11.52 -29.17
C MET A 1 12.64 10.07 -28.79
N SER A 2 13.59 9.50 -28.05
CA SER A 2 13.55 8.06 -27.77
C SER A 2 12.25 7.75 -27.03
N ASP A 3 11.46 6.82 -27.59
CA ASP A 3 10.41 6.07 -26.91
C ASP A 3 11.06 5.23 -25.80
N ALA A 4 11.60 5.90 -24.77
CA ALA A 4 12.15 5.24 -23.61
C ALA A 4 10.98 4.60 -22.87
N ASP A 5 11.10 3.31 -22.60
CA ASP A 5 10.11 2.57 -21.82
C ASP A 5 9.94 3.25 -20.44
N ASP A 6 8.78 3.89 -20.24
CA ASP A 6 8.45 4.65 -19.03
C ASP A 6 7.68 3.79 -18.00
N GLY A 7 7.63 2.49 -18.24
CA GLY A 7 6.79 1.61 -17.46
C GLY A 7 7.46 0.99 -16.25
N PHE A 8 6.70 0.88 -15.16
CA PHE A 8 7.09 0.22 -13.92
C PHE A 8 6.06 -0.85 -13.51
N SER A 9 6.39 -1.68 -12.52
CA SER A 9 5.50 -2.74 -12.05
C SER A 9 5.28 -2.66 -10.55
N LEU A 10 4.04 -2.89 -10.13
CA LEU A 10 3.64 -3.03 -8.74
C LEU A 10 2.92 -4.37 -8.55
N HIS A 11 3.02 -4.95 -7.35
CA HIS A 11 2.15 -6.06 -6.97
C HIS A 11 0.73 -5.54 -6.67
N ASP A 12 -0.28 -6.21 -7.19
CA ASP A 12 -1.60 -6.17 -6.57
C ASP A 12 -1.51 -6.88 -5.20
N LEU A 13 -2.30 -6.47 -4.21
CA LEU A 13 -2.27 -7.05 -2.87
C LEU A 13 -3.63 -7.66 -2.52
N ARG A 14 -3.60 -8.74 -1.74
CA ARG A 14 -4.76 -9.21 -0.96
C ARG A 14 -4.48 -8.93 0.51
N VAL A 15 -5.45 -8.34 1.21
CA VAL A 15 -5.41 -8.15 2.66
C VAL A 15 -6.55 -8.94 3.28
N GLU A 16 -6.22 -9.90 4.13
CA GLU A 16 -7.18 -10.82 4.73
C GLU A 16 -7.21 -10.70 6.26
N ALA A 17 -8.42 -10.74 6.83
CA ALA A 17 -8.62 -10.76 8.27
C ALA A 17 -8.34 -12.16 8.83
N ILE A 18 -7.33 -12.24 9.69
CA ILE A 18 -6.97 -13.43 10.45
C ILE A 18 -7.65 -13.35 11.82
N CYS A 19 -8.61 -14.23 12.05
CA CYS A 19 -9.37 -14.31 13.31
C CYS A 19 -8.99 -15.60 14.05
N PRO A 20 -8.31 -15.54 15.21
CA PRO A 20 -7.94 -16.73 15.96
C PRO A 20 -9.17 -17.53 16.41
N PRO A 21 -9.16 -18.88 16.32
CA PRO A 21 -10.29 -19.71 16.69
C PRO A 21 -10.59 -19.61 18.19
N GLY A 22 -11.88 -19.62 18.56
CA GLY A 22 -12.32 -19.58 19.95
C GLY A 22 -12.07 -18.25 20.66
N ARG A 23 -11.75 -17.17 19.93
CA ARG A 23 -11.53 -15.83 20.48
C ARG A 23 -12.59 -14.85 20.00
N THR A 24 -13.05 -13.98 20.89
CA THR A 24 -13.96 -12.88 20.55
C THR A 24 -13.23 -11.83 19.72
N ILE A 25 -13.83 -11.42 18.59
CA ILE A 25 -13.35 -10.36 17.72
C ILE A 25 -14.24 -9.12 17.92
N TYR A 26 -13.64 -7.98 18.29
CA TYR A 26 -14.37 -6.76 18.63
C TYR A 26 -14.43 -5.74 17.48
N CYS A 27 -13.53 -5.85 16.50
CA CYS A 27 -13.46 -4.92 15.37
C CYS A 27 -14.47 -5.21 14.24
N GLY A 28 -15.34 -6.23 14.43
CA GLY A 28 -16.35 -6.65 13.44
C GLY A 28 -15.81 -7.53 12.31
N ALA A 29 -14.50 -7.77 12.26
CA ALA A 29 -13.90 -8.67 11.27
C ALA A 29 -14.37 -10.12 11.47
N LYS A 30 -14.54 -10.82 10.36
CA LYS A 30 -14.86 -12.25 10.31
C LYS A 30 -13.73 -13.00 9.62
N ALA A 31 -13.57 -14.28 9.98
CA ALA A 31 -12.62 -15.14 9.30
C ALA A 31 -12.96 -15.23 7.81
N GLY A 32 -11.99 -14.94 6.95
CA GLY A 32 -12.16 -14.93 5.50
C GLY A 32 -12.58 -13.57 4.92
N ASP A 33 -12.89 -12.55 5.73
CA ASP A 33 -13.07 -11.20 5.21
C ASP A 33 -11.76 -10.72 4.55
N PHE A 34 -11.87 -10.13 3.36
CA PHE A 34 -10.69 -9.61 2.66
C PHE A 34 -11.02 -8.41 1.78
N PHE A 35 -9.98 -7.67 1.39
CA PHE A 35 -10.04 -6.78 0.23
C PHE A 35 -8.84 -7.00 -0.66
N GLU A 36 -8.96 -6.61 -1.92
CA GLU A 36 -7.85 -6.58 -2.87
C GLU A 36 -7.50 -5.14 -3.20
N LEU A 37 -6.21 -4.81 -3.17
CA LEU A 37 -5.68 -3.58 -3.72
C LEU A 37 -5.16 -3.88 -5.12
N ARG A 38 -5.90 -3.44 -6.14
CA ARG A 38 -5.58 -3.63 -7.56
C ARG A 38 -5.08 -2.32 -8.12
N GLY A 39 -3.78 -2.20 -8.34
CA GLY A 39 -3.13 -0.90 -8.49
C GLY A 39 -3.40 0.00 -7.28
N GLU A 40 -3.96 1.19 -7.47
CA GLU A 40 -4.35 2.09 -6.38
C GLU A 40 -5.79 1.85 -5.86
N MET A 41 -6.54 0.96 -6.48
CA MET A 41 -7.98 0.79 -6.21
C MET A 41 -8.24 -0.35 -5.22
N LEU A 42 -8.95 -0.03 -4.13
CA LEU A 42 -9.39 -1.01 -3.15
C LEU A 42 -10.74 -1.63 -3.58
N HIS A 43 -10.79 -2.95 -3.63
CA HIS A 43 -11.97 -3.74 -3.98
C HIS A 43 -12.38 -4.67 -2.84
N LEU A 44 -13.65 -4.60 -2.47
CA LEU A 44 -14.29 -5.51 -1.52
C LEU A 44 -15.16 -6.53 -2.26
N PRO A 45 -15.30 -7.76 -1.75
CA PRO A 45 -16.38 -8.66 -2.17
C PRO A 45 -17.76 -8.00 -1.99
N GLU A 46 -18.71 -8.40 -2.82
CA GLU A 46 -20.08 -7.88 -2.76
C GLU A 46 -20.70 -8.12 -1.37
N GLY A 47 -21.27 -7.06 -0.80
CA GLY A 47 -21.91 -7.11 0.52
C GLY A 47 -20.96 -7.18 1.72
N GLN A 48 -19.64 -7.20 1.50
CA GLN A 48 -18.67 -7.25 2.60
C GLN A 48 -18.33 -5.85 3.09
N GLY A 49 -18.55 -5.58 4.38
CA GLY A 49 -17.99 -4.42 5.05
C GLY A 49 -16.54 -4.68 5.49
N PHE A 50 -15.79 -3.60 5.70
CA PHE A 50 -14.48 -3.68 6.36
C PHE A 50 -14.36 -2.54 7.37
N SER A 51 -13.84 -2.82 8.55
CA SER A 51 -13.70 -1.79 9.60
C SER A 51 -12.76 -0.68 9.14
N ILE A 52 -13.22 0.57 9.19
CA ILE A 52 -12.40 1.74 8.88
C ILE A 52 -11.18 1.85 9.80
N TYR A 53 -11.29 1.36 11.04
CA TYR A 53 -10.18 1.35 11.99
C TYR A 53 -9.14 0.30 11.59
N SER A 54 -9.59 -0.89 11.18
CA SER A 54 -8.71 -1.91 10.62
C SER A 54 -8.02 -1.42 9.34
N LEU A 55 -8.73 -0.70 8.47
CA LEU A 55 -8.14 -0.05 7.30
C LEU A 55 -7.08 0.97 7.71
N ALA A 56 -7.36 1.86 8.66
CA ALA A 56 -6.41 2.86 9.13
C ALA A 56 -5.09 2.23 9.65
N ALA A 57 -5.14 1.05 10.25
CA ALA A 57 -3.96 0.33 10.70
C ALA A 57 -3.08 -0.22 9.55
N VAL A 58 -3.70 -0.70 8.47
CA VAL A 58 -2.97 -1.36 7.37
C VAL A 58 -2.61 -0.43 6.20
N LEU A 59 -3.43 0.59 5.94
CA LEU A 59 -3.28 1.52 4.81
C LEU A 59 -1.86 2.12 4.69
N PRO A 60 -1.20 2.57 5.78
CA PRO A 60 0.13 3.17 5.68
C PRO A 60 1.21 2.24 5.10
N LEU A 61 1.00 0.92 5.14
CA LEU A 61 1.98 -0.08 4.71
C LEU A 61 1.79 -0.51 3.26
N LEU A 62 0.61 -0.28 2.66
CA LEU A 62 0.24 -0.91 1.39
C LEU A 62 1.14 -0.46 0.23
N ALA A 63 1.41 0.83 0.09
CA ALA A 63 2.23 1.35 -1.01
C ALA A 63 3.66 0.78 -1.01
N ALA A 64 4.25 0.59 0.18
CA ALA A 64 5.54 -0.07 0.33
C ALA A 64 5.44 -1.58 0.01
N LYS A 65 4.38 -2.24 0.46
CA LYS A 65 4.16 -3.68 0.19
C LYS A 65 3.92 -3.99 -1.29
N GLN A 66 3.41 -3.05 -2.08
CA GLN A 66 3.29 -3.20 -3.54
C GLN A 66 4.64 -3.20 -4.27
N ARG A 67 5.67 -2.57 -3.69
CA ARG A 67 6.98 -2.39 -4.34
C ARG A 67 7.90 -3.57 -4.06
N PRO A 68 8.89 -3.82 -4.94
CA PRO A 68 10.06 -4.60 -4.55
C PRO A 68 10.70 -3.97 -3.31
N THR A 69 10.95 -4.80 -2.31
CA THR A 69 11.56 -4.40 -1.04
C THR A 69 12.90 -5.10 -0.89
N HIS A 70 13.82 -4.52 -0.12
CA HIS A 70 15.14 -5.12 0.08
C HIS A 70 15.01 -6.44 0.85
N PRO A 71 15.72 -7.53 0.48
CA PRO A 71 15.53 -8.85 1.09
C PRO A 71 15.83 -8.89 2.60
N ASN A 72 16.69 -7.99 3.09
CA ASN A 72 17.04 -7.89 4.51
C ASN A 72 16.19 -6.88 5.31
N ASP A 73 15.20 -6.24 4.68
CA ASP A 73 14.26 -5.34 5.36
C ASP A 73 13.09 -6.16 5.92
N TRP A 74 12.68 -5.88 7.16
CA TRP A 74 11.49 -6.48 7.78
C TRP A 74 10.23 -6.25 6.94
N MET A 75 10.18 -5.15 6.15
CA MET A 75 9.11 -4.89 5.20
C MET A 75 8.97 -6.00 4.14
N SER A 76 10.00 -6.81 3.89
CA SER A 76 9.93 -7.95 2.98
C SER A 76 9.31 -9.21 3.61
N THR A 77 9.46 -9.40 4.92
CA THR A 77 9.08 -10.63 5.62
C THR A 77 7.77 -10.50 6.39
N ASP A 78 7.57 -9.37 7.08
CA ASP A 78 6.51 -9.23 8.07
C ASP A 78 5.20 -8.88 7.39
N ALA A 79 4.32 -9.86 7.22
CA ALA A 79 3.10 -9.72 6.43
C ALA A 79 1.85 -9.38 7.27
N GLU A 80 1.95 -9.36 8.60
CA GLU A 80 0.79 -9.22 9.49
C GLU A 80 0.76 -7.89 10.23
N VAL A 81 -0.40 -7.25 10.24
CA VAL A 81 -0.68 -6.04 10.98
C VAL A 81 -1.69 -6.34 12.08
N ALA A 82 -1.41 -5.91 13.30
CA ALA A 82 -2.33 -6.10 14.41
C ALA A 82 -3.59 -5.22 14.25
N CYS A 83 -4.72 -5.68 14.82
CA CYS A 83 -5.87 -4.82 15.02
C CYS A 83 -5.47 -3.60 15.88
N PRO A 84 -5.98 -2.39 15.57
CA PRO A 84 -5.67 -1.21 16.38
C PRO A 84 -6.29 -1.26 17.78
N ASP A 85 -7.33 -2.06 18.00
CA ASP A 85 -7.84 -2.36 19.35
C ASP A 85 -6.95 -3.44 20.00
N PRO A 86 -6.21 -3.11 21.08
CA PRO A 86 -5.30 -4.05 21.73
C PRO A 86 -6.01 -5.28 22.33
N ASN A 87 -7.32 -5.21 22.59
CA ASN A 87 -8.10 -6.32 23.12
C ASN A 87 -8.72 -7.20 22.03
N CYS A 88 -8.63 -6.77 20.76
CA CYS A 88 -9.09 -7.53 19.63
C CYS A 88 -7.94 -8.38 19.05
N PRO A 89 -8.01 -9.72 19.11
CA PRO A 89 -6.89 -10.58 18.72
C PRO A 89 -6.81 -10.81 17.20
N SER A 90 -7.64 -10.14 16.40
CA SER A 90 -7.56 -10.23 14.93
C SER A 90 -6.28 -9.60 14.39
N ARG A 91 -5.84 -10.08 13.24
CA ARG A 91 -4.75 -9.50 12.46
C ARG A 91 -5.16 -9.33 11.00
N LEU A 92 -4.38 -8.57 10.25
CA LEU A 92 -4.55 -8.37 8.81
C LEU A 92 -3.31 -8.90 8.12
N ARG A 93 -3.45 -9.93 7.28
CA ARG A 93 -2.34 -10.50 6.51
C ARG A 93 -2.33 -9.92 5.11
N ILE A 94 -1.21 -9.34 4.72
CA ILE A 94 -0.95 -8.81 3.38
C ILE A 94 -0.27 -9.90 2.54
N THR A 95 -0.77 -10.17 1.35
CA THR A 95 -0.18 -11.11 0.39
C THR A 95 0.00 -10.41 -0.96
N ARG A 96 1.22 -10.45 -1.50
CA ARG A 96 1.49 -10.01 -2.87
C ARG A 96 0.85 -10.98 -3.85
N LEU A 97 0.09 -10.45 -4.80
CA LEU A 97 -0.47 -11.16 -5.92
C LEU A 97 0.42 -10.97 -7.16
N GLY A 98 -0.18 -11.08 -8.35
CA GLY A 98 0.50 -10.82 -9.62
C GLY A 98 1.04 -9.41 -9.75
N LEU A 99 2.02 -9.25 -10.64
CA LEU A 99 2.53 -7.95 -11.04
C LEU A 99 1.60 -7.30 -12.05
N ARG A 100 1.36 -6.01 -11.87
CA ARG A 100 0.66 -5.12 -12.78
C ARG A 100 1.63 -4.08 -13.30
N ARG A 101 1.63 -3.88 -14.62
CA ARG A 101 2.44 -2.86 -15.28
C ARG A 101 1.68 -1.53 -15.34
N PHE A 102 2.40 -0.44 -15.16
CA PHE A 102 1.94 0.94 -15.24
C PHE A 102 2.86 1.72 -16.18
N SER A 103 2.36 2.80 -16.77
CA SER A 103 3.17 3.85 -17.42
C SER A 103 3.32 5.05 -16.47
N HIS A 104 4.50 5.66 -16.42
CA HIS A 104 4.73 6.90 -15.67
C HIS A 104 3.77 8.00 -16.12
N ALA A 105 3.67 8.24 -17.43
CA ALA A 105 2.83 9.30 -17.99
C ALA A 105 1.33 9.14 -17.69
N GLU A 106 0.86 7.91 -17.47
CA GLU A 106 -0.54 7.64 -17.10
C GLU A 106 -0.82 7.86 -15.60
N THR A 107 0.22 7.89 -14.75
CA THR A 107 0.06 7.92 -13.29
C THR A 107 0.42 9.27 -12.66
N THR A 108 1.02 10.18 -13.42
CA THR A 108 1.36 11.53 -12.94
C THR A 108 1.48 12.54 -14.07
N ALA A 109 1.14 13.79 -13.77
CA ALA A 109 1.36 14.92 -14.68
C ALA A 109 2.81 15.45 -14.66
N VAL A 110 3.64 15.01 -13.72
CA VAL A 110 5.05 15.42 -13.60
C VAL A 110 5.89 14.61 -14.59
N PRO A 111 6.60 15.23 -15.55
CA PRO A 111 7.46 14.50 -16.48
C PRO A 111 8.60 13.74 -15.77
N LEU A 112 8.92 12.54 -16.25
CA LEU A 112 9.97 11.67 -15.68
C LEU A 112 11.36 12.34 -15.68
N HIS A 113 11.63 13.18 -16.68
CA HIS A 113 12.87 13.94 -16.81
C HIS A 113 12.54 15.43 -16.92
N GLN A 114 12.29 16.09 -15.79
CA GLN A 114 12.33 17.54 -15.75
C GLN A 114 13.80 17.99 -15.64
N PRO A 115 14.28 18.94 -16.46
CA PRO A 115 15.53 19.61 -16.16
C PRO A 115 15.36 20.31 -14.81
N GLU A 116 16.26 20.01 -13.87
CA GLU A 116 16.24 20.54 -12.50
C GLU A 116 16.14 22.07 -12.57
N ALA A 117 15.11 22.65 -11.94
CA ALA A 117 15.05 24.10 -11.81
C ALA A 117 16.17 24.49 -10.85
N THR A 118 17.25 25.10 -11.37
CA THR A 118 18.30 25.69 -10.55
C THR A 118 17.64 26.58 -9.49
N PRO A 119 17.79 26.30 -8.18
CA PRO A 119 17.25 27.21 -7.18
C PRO A 119 17.97 28.54 -7.35
N ALA A 120 17.20 29.62 -7.55
CA ALA A 120 17.75 30.97 -7.51
C ALA A 120 18.34 31.18 -6.11
N LEU A 121 19.65 31.37 -6.03
CA LEU A 121 20.29 31.84 -4.81
C LEU A 121 19.61 33.16 -4.44
N PRO A 122 19.18 33.35 -3.18
CA PRO A 122 18.70 34.66 -2.75
C PRO A 122 19.83 35.67 -2.97
N ASP A 123 19.49 36.82 -3.57
CA ASP A 123 20.43 37.92 -3.73
C ASP A 123 21.02 38.25 -2.36
N ALA A 124 22.32 38.05 -2.24
CA ALA A 124 23.07 38.40 -1.05
C ALA A 124 23.31 39.90 -1.07
N ASP A 125 22.29 40.69 -0.75
CA ASP A 125 22.41 42.11 -0.42
C ASP A 125 21.10 42.62 0.21
N GLU A 126 20.96 42.48 1.53
CA GLU A 126 20.35 43.53 2.37
C GLU A 126 21.14 43.57 3.70
N GLU A 127 21.99 44.61 3.82
CA GLU A 127 22.75 45.03 5.01
C GLU A 127 21.85 45.42 6.20
#